data_AF-A0A2I0VF67-F1
#
_entry.id   AF-A0A2I0VF67-F1
#
_cell.length_a   1.000
_cell.length_b   1.000
_cell.length_c   1.000
_cell.angle_alpha   90.00
_cell.angle_beta   90.00
_cell.angle_gamma   90.00
#
_symmetry.space_group_name_H-M   'P 1'
#
loop_
_entity.id
_entity.type
_entity.pdbx_description
1 polymer ?
#
loop_
_entity_poly.entity_id
_entity_poly.type
_entity_poly.pdbx_seq_one_letter_code
_entity_poly.pdbx_strand_id
1 'polypeptide(L)'
;MPNTILDIAVLPKIQNKVANALADQFTQLLSDVRRNLQESNRNYKATADSRRREKLFQPGDLVLVRLRRERLPPGNHSKLTKKKWGPFPISKKINDNTYVVDLPGEFNTSHTFNVADIYSYSPPDDGDANFESVDTDSFESGGE
;
A
#
# COMPACT_ATOMS: atom_id res chain seq x y z
N MET A 1 23.33 15.95 19.43
CA MET A 1 23.99 15.21 20.54
C MET A 1 24.81 14.12 19.90
N PRO A 2 26.08 13.90 20.31
CA PRO A 2 26.89 12.82 19.76
C PRO A 2 26.29 11.47 20.15
N ASN A 3 26.29 10.51 19.21
CA ASN A 3 25.55 9.25 19.35
C ASN A 3 26.31 8.17 20.14
N THR A 4 27.58 8.41 20.51
CA THR A 4 28.44 7.40 21.14
C THR A 4 29.43 8.01 22.13
N ILE A 5 29.73 7.30 23.22
CA ILE A 5 30.73 7.69 24.25
C ILE A 5 32.15 7.94 23.71
N LEU A 6 32.46 7.38 22.54
CA LEU A 6 33.74 7.59 21.83
C LEU A 6 33.87 9.01 21.25
N ASP A 7 32.76 9.73 21.01
CA ASP A 7 32.77 11.11 20.50
C ASP A 7 33.21 12.15 21.55
N ILE A 8 33.23 11.78 22.84
CA ILE A 8 33.57 12.68 23.94
C ILE A 8 35.09 12.70 24.20
N ALA A 9 35.81 11.68 23.70
CA ALA A 9 37.26 11.62 23.83
C ALA A 9 37.92 12.54 22.80
N VAL A 10 38.66 13.56 23.27
CA VAL A 10 39.53 14.37 22.41
C VAL A 10 40.71 13.50 21.99
N LEU A 11 40.57 12.81 20.87
CA LEU A 11 41.65 12.03 20.29
C LEU A 11 42.77 12.96 19.79
N PRO A 12 44.05 12.60 19.98
CA PRO A 12 45.14 13.35 19.36
C PRO A 12 44.93 13.33 17.84
N LYS A 13 44.94 14.51 17.21
CA LYS A 13 44.83 14.66 15.75
C LYS A 13 46.12 14.17 15.08
N ILE A 14 46.28 12.86 15.00
CA ILE A 14 47.40 12.22 14.32
C ILE A 14 47.08 12.25 12.82
N GLN A 15 47.77 13.12 12.09
CA GLN A 15 47.64 13.23 10.63
C GLN A 15 48.47 12.15 9.95
N ASN A 16 47.91 10.94 9.81
CA ASN A 16 48.53 9.90 9.00
C ASN A 16 48.08 10.05 7.53
N LYS A 17 49.00 10.49 6.65
CA LYS A 17 48.74 10.71 5.23
C LYS A 17 48.24 9.46 4.51
N VAL A 18 48.75 8.27 4.87
CA VAL A 18 48.35 7.00 4.26
C VAL A 18 46.93 6.63 4.68
N ALA A 19 46.60 6.83 5.96
CA ALA A 19 45.25 6.58 6.48
C ALA A 19 44.21 7.52 5.84
N ASN A 20 44.54 8.81 5.67
CA ASN A 20 43.66 9.76 4.99
C ASN A 20 43.47 9.41 3.51
N ALA A 21 44.53 9.05 2.80
CA ALA A 21 44.43 8.61 1.40
C ALA A 21 43.58 7.34 1.25
N LEU A 22 43.70 6.39 2.17
CA LEU A 22 42.85 5.19 2.19
C LEU A 22 41.37 5.55 2.47
N ALA A 23 41.12 6.47 3.40
CA ALA A 23 39.77 6.95 3.69
C ALA A 23 39.15 7.61 2.45
N ASP A 24 39.89 8.48 1.76
CA ASP A 24 39.44 9.13 0.53
C ASP A 24 39.10 8.09 -0.56
N GLN A 25 39.96 7.08 -0.77
CA GLN A 25 39.67 5.98 -1.68
C GLN A 25 38.40 5.20 -1.30
N PHE A 26 38.20 4.95 -0.01
CA PHE A 26 37.00 4.25 0.46
C PHE A 26 35.74 5.08 0.25
N THR A 27 35.80 6.41 0.46
CA THR A 27 34.67 7.29 0.17
C THR A 27 34.33 7.32 -1.32
N GLN A 28 35.34 7.36 -2.20
CA GLN A 28 35.17 7.27 -3.65
C GLN A 28 34.50 5.95 -4.03
N LEU A 29 35.00 4.82 -3.52
CA LEU A 29 34.43 3.50 -3.77
C LEU A 29 32.97 3.41 -3.32
N LEU A 30 32.63 3.90 -2.11
CA LEU A 30 31.26 3.90 -1.62
C LEU A 30 30.34 4.78 -2.48
N SER A 31 30.85 5.91 -2.98
CA SER A 31 30.11 6.78 -3.89
C SER A 31 29.81 6.09 -5.22
N ASP A 32 30.77 5.36 -5.77
CA ASP A 32 30.62 4.60 -7.01
C ASP A 32 29.64 3.44 -6.86
N VAL A 33 29.75 2.69 -5.77
CA VAL A 33 28.80 1.60 -5.45
C VAL A 33 27.38 2.16 -5.34
N ARG A 34 27.21 3.29 -4.64
CA ARG A 34 25.90 3.93 -4.51
C ARG A 34 25.35 4.39 -5.86
N ARG A 35 26.20 4.98 -6.72
CA ARG A 35 25.82 5.39 -8.08
C ARG A 35 25.34 4.21 -8.91
N ASN A 36 26.12 3.12 -8.93
CA ASN A 36 25.78 1.91 -9.69
C ASN A 36 24.47 1.28 -9.20
N LEU A 37 24.25 1.24 -7.89
CA LEU A 37 22.99 0.72 -7.33
C LEU A 37 21.79 1.58 -7.73
N GLN A 38 21.95 2.91 -7.71
CA GLN A 38 20.89 3.83 -8.14
C GLN A 38 20.58 3.67 -9.64
N GLU A 39 21.60 3.54 -10.48
CA GLU A 39 21.46 3.33 -11.91
C GLU A 39 20.74 2.00 -12.21
N SER A 40 21.17 0.92 -11.56
CA SER A 40 20.51 -0.40 -11.66
C SER A 40 19.03 -0.34 -11.25
N ASN A 41 18.73 0.30 -10.11
CA ASN A 41 17.35 0.48 -9.64
C ASN A 41 16.49 1.29 -10.61
N ARG A 42 17.05 2.34 -11.23
CA ARG A 42 16.34 3.14 -12.25
C ARG A 42 16.03 2.32 -13.49
N ASN A 43 16.99 1.55 -13.98
CA ASN A 43 16.80 0.69 -15.15
C ASN A 43 15.76 -0.40 -14.90
N TYR A 44 15.81 -1.01 -13.71
CA TYR A 44 14.80 -1.98 -13.28
C TYR A 44 13.41 -1.34 -13.21
N LYS A 45 13.29 -0.15 -12.60
CA LYS A 45 12.04 0.60 -12.52
C LYS A 45 11.50 0.92 -13.91
N ALA A 46 12.31 1.46 -14.82
CA ALA A 46 11.88 1.82 -16.17
C ALA A 46 11.37 0.59 -16.94
N THR A 47 12.08 -0.53 -16.86
CA THR A 47 11.68 -1.78 -17.52
C THR A 47 10.38 -2.33 -16.93
N ALA A 48 10.24 -2.32 -15.60
CA ALA A 48 9.03 -2.80 -14.93
C ALA A 48 7.82 -1.90 -15.22
N ASP A 49 8.01 -0.59 -15.18
CA ASP A 49 6.95 0.40 -15.41
C ASP A 49 6.49 0.39 -16.88
N SER A 50 7.36 0.07 -17.85
CA SER A 50 6.97 -0.06 -19.27
C SER A 50 5.81 -1.04 -19.53
N ARG A 51 5.65 -2.05 -18.66
CA ARG A 51 4.60 -3.08 -18.76
C ARG A 51 3.39 -2.77 -17.88
N ARG A 52 3.47 -1.77 -17.00
CA ARG A 52 2.40 -1.42 -16.06
C ARG A 52 1.50 -0.35 -16.69
N ARG A 53 0.21 -0.45 -16.40
CA ARG A 53 -0.76 0.61 -16.71
C ARG A 53 -1.05 1.37 -15.43
N GLU A 54 -0.99 2.69 -15.50
CA GLU A 54 -1.35 3.54 -14.37
C GLU A 54 -2.84 3.42 -14.06
N LYS A 55 -3.14 3.29 -12.77
CA LYS A 55 -4.50 3.32 -12.22
C LYS A 55 -4.48 4.34 -11.11
N LEU A 56 -5.14 5.46 -11.33
CA LEU A 56 -5.25 6.53 -10.35
C LEU A 56 -6.71 6.62 -9.95
N PHE A 57 -6.94 6.73 -8.64
CA PHE A 57 -8.25 6.96 -8.08
C PHE A 57 -8.21 8.18 -7.16
N GLN A 58 -9.36 8.78 -6.95
CA GLN A 58 -9.55 9.90 -6.05
C GLN A 58 -10.49 9.52 -4.89
N PRO A 59 -10.40 10.20 -3.74
CA PRO A 59 -11.41 10.07 -2.69
C PRO A 59 -12.80 10.38 -3.25
N GLY A 60 -13.78 9.53 -2.94
CA GLY A 60 -15.14 9.57 -3.47
C GLY A 60 -15.39 8.65 -4.67
N ASP A 61 -14.36 8.17 -5.36
CA ASP A 61 -14.53 7.22 -6.47
C ASP A 61 -15.10 5.90 -5.96
N LEU A 62 -16.14 5.40 -6.64
CA LEU A 62 -16.69 4.08 -6.39
C LEU A 62 -15.79 3.01 -7.02
N VAL A 63 -15.39 2.04 -6.22
CA VAL A 63 -14.49 0.98 -6.63
C VAL A 63 -14.97 -0.40 -6.19
N LEU A 64 -14.55 -1.40 -6.95
CA LEU A 64 -14.66 -2.80 -6.59
C LEU A 64 -13.35 -3.27 -5.99
N VAL A 65 -13.42 -3.95 -4.85
CA VAL A 65 -12.25 -4.49 -4.14
C VAL A 65 -12.19 -6.00 -4.29
N ARG A 66 -11.00 -6.51 -4.59
CA ARG A 66 -10.72 -7.95 -4.59
C ARG A 66 -10.37 -8.41 -3.18
N LEU A 67 -11.24 -9.25 -2.61
CA LEU A 67 -11.03 -9.86 -1.30
C LEU A 67 -10.51 -11.29 -1.46
N ARG A 68 -9.66 -11.73 -0.53
CA ARG A 68 -9.23 -13.13 -0.46
C ARG A 68 -10.27 -13.97 0.28
N ARG A 69 -10.30 -15.28 0.01
CA ARG A 69 -11.38 -16.17 0.51
C ARG A 69 -11.35 -16.28 2.04
N GLU A 70 -10.17 -16.27 2.65
CA GLU A 70 -9.97 -16.35 4.11
C GLU A 70 -10.42 -15.08 4.87
N ARG A 71 -10.79 -14.03 4.14
CA ARG A 71 -11.07 -12.68 4.64
C ARG A 71 -12.52 -12.26 4.44
N LEU A 72 -13.31 -13.12 3.82
CA LEU A 72 -14.74 -12.94 3.66
C LEU A 72 -15.45 -13.33 4.96
N PRO A 73 -16.65 -12.78 5.21
CA PRO A 73 -17.50 -13.26 6.29
C PRO A 73 -17.70 -14.79 6.20
N PRO A 74 -17.85 -15.47 7.35
CA PRO A 74 -18.11 -16.91 7.37
C PRO A 74 -19.39 -17.23 6.58
N GLY A 75 -19.28 -18.09 5.56
CA GLY A 75 -20.37 -18.44 4.65
C GLY A 75 -19.96 -19.43 3.57
N ASN A 76 -20.94 -19.91 2.78
CA ASN A 76 -20.72 -20.91 1.72
C ASN A 76 -20.06 -20.30 0.47
N HIS A 77 -18.73 -20.20 0.47
CA HIS A 77 -17.97 -19.68 -0.67
C HIS A 77 -17.61 -20.80 -1.67
N SER A 78 -18.45 -21.04 -2.68
CA SER A 78 -18.15 -21.97 -3.79
C SER A 78 -17.01 -21.48 -4.71
N LYS A 79 -16.46 -22.36 -5.55
CA LYS A 79 -15.36 -22.06 -6.49
C LYS A 79 -15.74 -21.02 -7.57
N LEU A 80 -17.04 -20.80 -7.77
CA LEU A 80 -17.63 -19.87 -8.76
C LEU A 80 -18.14 -18.55 -8.15
N THR A 81 -17.85 -18.24 -6.89
CA THR A 81 -18.31 -16.98 -6.29
C THR A 81 -17.62 -15.75 -6.90
N LYS A 82 -18.32 -14.62 -6.85
CA LYS A 82 -17.75 -13.31 -7.24
C LYS A 82 -16.46 -13.03 -6.46
N LYS A 83 -15.41 -12.66 -7.19
CA LYS A 83 -14.08 -12.35 -6.62
C LYS A 83 -13.92 -10.88 -6.23
N LYS A 84 -14.78 -10.01 -6.78
CA LYS A 84 -14.78 -8.56 -6.55
C LYS A 84 -16.06 -8.19 -5.82
N TRP A 85 -15.94 -7.30 -4.86
CA TRP A 85 -17.01 -6.83 -3.97
C TRP A 85 -17.06 -5.31 -3.97
N GLY A 86 -18.20 -4.72 -3.67
CA GLY A 86 -18.46 -3.29 -3.83
C GLY A 86 -19.39 -3.03 -5.01
N PRO A 87 -19.87 -1.79 -5.19
CA PRO A 87 -19.10 -0.56 -5.11
C PRO A 87 -18.90 -0.02 -3.69
N PHE A 88 -17.66 0.36 -3.38
CA PHE A 88 -17.31 1.05 -2.15
C PHE A 88 -16.60 2.36 -2.49
N PRO A 89 -16.87 3.46 -1.78
CA PRO A 89 -16.16 4.71 -2.02
C PRO A 89 -14.74 4.63 -1.44
N ILE A 90 -13.79 5.27 -2.13
CA ILE A 90 -12.47 5.54 -1.55
C ILE A 90 -12.61 6.65 -0.52
N SER A 91 -12.29 6.36 0.73
CA SER A 91 -12.28 7.35 1.81
C SER A 91 -11.05 8.26 1.72
N LYS A 92 -9.86 7.68 1.48
CA LYS A 92 -8.60 8.43 1.47
C LYS A 92 -7.56 7.83 0.54
N LYS A 93 -6.79 8.69 -0.13
CA LYS A 93 -5.58 8.32 -0.88
C LYS A 93 -4.34 8.48 0.01
N ILE A 94 -3.61 7.40 0.28
CA ILE A 94 -2.34 7.46 1.03
C ILE A 94 -1.19 7.69 0.06
N ASN A 95 -1.13 6.91 -1.01
CA ASN A 95 -0.21 7.08 -2.15
C ASN A 95 -0.86 6.52 -3.42
N ASP A 96 -0.26 6.71 -4.60
CA ASP A 96 -0.83 6.23 -5.87
C ASP A 96 -1.03 4.71 -5.94
N ASN A 97 -0.32 3.96 -5.09
CA ASN A 97 -0.36 2.50 -5.00
C ASN A 97 -1.25 1.99 -3.86
N THR A 98 -1.76 2.86 -2.97
CA THR A 98 -2.38 2.46 -1.69
C THR A 98 -3.48 3.44 -1.29
N TYR A 99 -4.69 2.89 -1.12
CA TYR A 99 -5.91 3.63 -0.86
C TYR A 99 -6.64 3.04 0.35
N VAL A 100 -7.37 3.88 1.08
CA VAL A 100 -8.31 3.46 2.12
C VAL A 100 -9.70 3.46 1.51
N VAL A 101 -10.35 2.30 1.55
CA VAL A 101 -11.70 2.09 1.03
C VAL A 101 -12.64 1.96 2.21
N ASP A 102 -13.84 2.54 2.09
CA ASP A 102 -14.85 2.44 3.12
C ASP A 102 -15.55 1.07 3.05
N LEU A 103 -15.03 0.10 3.80
CA LEU A 103 -15.60 -1.25 3.88
C LEU A 103 -16.53 -1.38 5.09
N PRO A 104 -17.67 -2.08 4.95
CA PRO A 104 -18.49 -2.48 6.09
C PRO A 104 -17.71 -3.35 7.09
N GLY A 105 -18.03 -3.22 8.38
CA GLY A 105 -17.39 -3.98 9.47
C GLY A 105 -17.61 -5.50 9.43
N GLU A 106 -18.48 -5.99 8.54
CA GLU A 106 -18.68 -7.42 8.28
C GLU A 106 -17.45 -8.08 7.67
N PHE A 107 -16.63 -7.31 6.95
CA PHE A 107 -15.40 -7.83 6.34
C PHE A 107 -14.28 -7.86 7.38
N ASN A 108 -13.73 -9.05 7.63
CA ASN A 108 -12.59 -9.24 8.52
C ASN A 108 -11.26 -8.85 7.84
N THR A 109 -11.19 -7.62 7.31
CA THR A 109 -10.04 -7.08 6.57
C THR A 109 -9.73 -5.65 6.92
N SER A 110 -8.45 -5.29 6.82
CA SER A 110 -8.05 -3.88 6.79
C SER A 110 -8.73 -3.15 5.63
N HIS A 111 -9.09 -1.89 5.89
CA HIS A 111 -9.67 -0.96 4.92
C HIS A 111 -8.62 -0.41 3.94
N THR A 112 -7.33 -0.73 4.13
CA THR A 112 -6.23 -0.27 3.28
C THR A 112 -5.92 -1.30 2.20
N PHE A 113 -6.05 -0.90 0.93
CA PHE A 113 -5.88 -1.77 -0.24
C PHE A 113 -4.79 -1.26 -1.18
N ASN A 114 -4.09 -2.21 -1.80
CA ASN A 114 -3.19 -1.91 -2.90
C ASN A 114 -3.99 -1.64 -4.19
N VAL A 115 -3.50 -0.74 -5.04
CA VAL A 115 -4.13 -0.39 -6.33
C VAL A 115 -4.33 -1.60 -7.26
N ALA A 116 -3.52 -2.65 -7.13
CA ALA A 116 -3.66 -3.89 -7.88
C ALA A 116 -4.95 -4.66 -7.52
N ASP A 117 -5.44 -4.50 -6.28
CA ASP A 117 -6.64 -5.15 -5.77
C ASP A 117 -7.89 -4.27 -5.87
N ILE A 118 -7.75 -3.06 -6.41
CA ILE A 118 -8.84 -2.10 -6.64
C ILE A 118 -9.16 -2.03 -8.14
N TYR A 119 -10.45 -1.96 -8.46
CA TYR A 119 -10.98 -1.85 -9.81
C TYR A 119 -12.00 -0.72 -9.89
N SER A 120 -11.99 0.06 -10.96
CA SER A 120 -13.00 1.09 -11.22
C SER A 120 -14.38 0.45 -11.32
N TYR A 121 -15.36 1.04 -10.65
CA TYR A 121 -16.76 0.71 -10.86
C TYR A 121 -17.35 1.66 -11.90
N SER A 122 -18.09 1.11 -12.87
CA SER A 122 -18.95 1.88 -13.76
C SER A 122 -20.37 1.39 -13.51
N PRO A 123 -21.31 2.26 -13.13
CA PRO A 123 -22.72 1.91 -13.13
C PRO A 123 -23.09 1.38 -14.52
N PRO A 124 -23.87 0.28 -14.62
CA PRO A 124 -24.59 -0.01 -15.85
C PRO A 124 -25.59 1.13 -16.09
N ASP A 125 -25.66 1.58 -17.34
CA ASP A 125 -26.46 2.72 -17.82
C ASP A 125 -27.86 2.77 -17.17
N ASP A 126 -28.16 3.91 -16.54
CA ASP A 126 -29.43 4.37 -15.94
C ASP A 126 -30.28 3.35 -15.15
N GLY A 127 -30.04 3.28 -13.85
CA GLY A 127 -31.01 2.83 -12.86
C GLY A 127 -30.54 3.24 -11.47
N ASP A 128 -31.20 4.21 -10.86
CA ASP A 128 -30.88 4.78 -9.55
C ASP A 128 -30.57 3.68 -8.52
N ALA A 129 -29.29 3.47 -8.23
CA ALA A 129 -28.85 2.59 -7.15
C ALA A 129 -29.05 3.35 -5.84
N ASN A 130 -30.30 3.37 -5.38
CA ASN A 130 -30.64 3.76 -4.02
C ASN A 130 -29.86 2.82 -3.09
N PHE A 131 -28.85 3.35 -2.39
CA PHE A 131 -28.20 2.63 -1.29
C PHE A 131 -29.22 2.59 -0.15
N GLU A 132 -30.14 1.63 -0.20
CA GLU A 132 -31.07 1.38 0.88
C GLU A 132 -30.26 0.99 2.13
N SER A 133 -30.24 1.89 3.10
CA SER A 133 -29.81 1.59 4.46
C SER A 133 -30.71 0.47 4.97
N VAL A 134 -30.13 -0.71 5.17
CA VAL A 134 -30.81 -1.83 5.80
C VAL A 134 -31.08 -1.45 7.25
N ASP A 135 -32.30 -0.98 7.50
CA ASP A 135 -32.82 -0.81 8.85
C ASP A 135 -32.85 -2.17 9.54
N THR A 136 -32.19 -2.24 10.68
CA THR A 136 -32.05 -3.45 11.50
C THR A 136 -33.33 -3.61 12.31
N ASP A 137 -34.32 -4.30 11.77
CA ASP A 137 -35.52 -4.61 12.54
C ASP A 137 -35.24 -5.70 13.56
N SER A 138 -35.63 -5.42 14.80
CA SER A 138 -35.27 -6.19 15.98
C SER A 138 -36.29 -7.29 16.21
N PHE A 139 -35.85 -8.56 16.23
CA PHE A 139 -36.73 -9.68 16.55
C PHE A 139 -36.94 -9.76 18.07
N GLU A 140 -38.16 -9.50 18.53
CA GLU A 140 -38.57 -9.81 19.91
C GLU A 140 -38.86 -11.31 20.08
N SER A 141 -38.45 -11.80 21.26
CA SER A 141 -38.55 -13.17 21.73
C SER A 141 -40.00 -13.53 22.11
N GLY A 142 -40.52 -14.62 21.55
CA GLY A 142 -41.71 -15.31 22.05
C GLY A 142 -41.31 -16.68 22.57
N GLY A 143 -41.33 -16.84 23.90
CA GLY A 143 -41.20 -18.14 24.55
C GLY A 143 -42.55 -18.79 24.77
N GLU A 144 -42.55 -20.12 24.81
CA GLU A 144 -43.45 -20.98 25.60
C GLU A 144 -42.63 -22.16 26.15
#